data_AF-A0A7S9CPL7-F1
#
_entry.id   AF-A0A7S9CPL7-F1
#
_cell.length_a   1.000
_cell.length_b   1.000
_cell.length_c   1.000
_cell.angle_alpha   90.00
_cell.angle_beta   90.00
_cell.angle_gamma   90.00
#
_symmetry.space_group_name_H-M   'P 1'
#
loop_
_entity.id
_entity.type
_entity.pdbx_description
1 polymer ?
#
loop_
_entity_poly.entity_id
_entity_poly.type
_entity_poly.pdbx_seq_one_letter_code
_entity_poly.pdbx_strand_id
1 'polypeptide(L)' 'MATLADSRKIVTPLAWYPRLHNASPTTRAHFELMAMGIHWPDIDEDLGVARMLQGRPAN' A
#
# COMPACT_ATOMS: atom_id res chain seq x y z
N MET A 1 -6.52 -3.92 -2.08
CA MET A 1 -7.42 -4.09 -0.91
C MET A 1 -6.64 -4.80 0.17
N ALA A 2 -6.63 -4.28 1.39
CA ALA A 2 -5.98 -4.94 2.53
C ALA A 2 -7.05 -5.37 3.53
N THR A 3 -6.94 -6.58 4.06
CA THR A 3 -7.84 -7.11 5.10
C THR A 3 -7.07 -7.15 6.42
N LEU A 4 -7.60 -6.48 7.45
CA LEU A 4 -7.05 -6.52 8.81
C LEU A 4 -7.47 -7.82 9.51
N ALA A 5 -6.72 -8.18 10.55
CA ALA A 5 -7.01 -9.36 11.38
C ALA A 5 -8.40 -9.31 12.04
N ASP A 6 -8.94 -8.10 12.23
CA ASP A 6 -10.30 -7.87 12.73
C ASP A 6 -11.39 -7.89 11.63
N SER A 7 -11.07 -8.44 10.46
CA SER A 7 -11.95 -8.52 9.28
C SER A 7 -12.33 -7.19 8.64
N ARG A 8 -11.78 -6.04 9.08
CA ARG A 8 -11.96 -4.78 8.36
C ARG A 8 -11.22 -4.80 7.03
N LYS A 9 -11.84 -4.23 6.00
CA LYS A 9 -11.21 -4.02 4.70
C LYS A 9 -10.86 -2.55 4.53
N ILE A 10 -9.61 -2.27 4.20
CA ILE A 10 -9.18 -0.93 3.82
C ILE A 10 -8.99 -0.89 2.31
N VAL A 11 -9.67 0.07 1.68
CA VAL A 11 -9.61 0.33 0.24
C VAL A 11 -9.14 1.77 0.06
N THR A 12 -7.93 1.94 -0.47
CA THR A 12 -7.40 3.23 -0.91
C THR A 12 -7.21 3.22 -2.42
N PRO A 13 -7.53 4.31 -3.14
CA PRO A 13 -7.29 4.40 -4.57
C PRO A 13 -5.80 4.23 -4.90
N LEU A 14 -5.48 3.39 -5.90
CA LEU A 14 -4.09 3.23 -6.35
C LEU A 14 -3.52 4.53 -6.92
N ALA A 15 -4.38 5.40 -7.45
CA ALA A 15 -4.03 6.73 -7.96
C ALA A 15 -3.39 7.64 -6.89
N TRP A 16 -3.53 7.34 -5.60
CA TRP A 16 -2.87 8.07 -4.52
C TRP A 16 -1.39 7.74 -4.36
N TYR A 17 -0.91 6.71 -5.06
CA TYR A 17 0.46 6.21 -4.96
C TYR A 17 1.05 6.15 -6.37
N PRO A 18 1.56 7.25 -6.93
CA PRO A 18 2.00 7.32 -8.32
C PRO A 18 3.04 6.26 -8.69
N ARG A 19 3.97 5.92 -7.78
CA ARG A 19 4.98 4.87 -8.01
C ARG A 19 4.32 3.51 -8.13
N LEU A 20 3.40 3.19 -7.22
CA LEU A 20 2.64 1.94 -7.25
C LEU A 20 1.67 1.88 -8.45
N HIS A 21 1.10 3.03 -8.85
CA HIS A 21 0.26 3.16 -10.04
C HIS A 21 1.03 2.91 -11.34
N ASN A 22 2.29 3.37 -11.44
CA ASN A 22 3.13 3.08 -12.60
C ASN A 22 3.89 1.74 -12.52
N ALA A 23 3.88 1.07 -11.37
CA ALA A 23 4.54 -0.20 -11.20
C ALA A 23 3.92 -1.32 -12.05
N SER A 24 4.78 -2.19 -12.58
CA SER A 24 4.37 -3.39 -13.30
C SER A 24 3.62 -4.37 -12.38
N PRO A 25 2.79 -5.28 -12.93
CA PRO A 25 2.11 -6.29 -12.11
C PRO A 25 3.06 -7.17 -11.30
N THR A 26 4.24 -7.49 -11.85
CA THR A 26 5.27 -8.28 -11.17
C THR A 26 5.85 -7.52 -9.99
N THR A 27 6.17 -6.24 -10.18
CA THR A 27 6.62 -5.36 -9.10
C THR A 27 5.56 -5.21 -8.01
N ARG A 28 4.29 -5.03 -8.37
CA ARG A 28 3.20 -4.93 -7.38
C ARG A 28 3.01 -6.21 -6.57
N ALA A 29 3.31 -7.36 -7.14
CA ALA A 29 3.25 -8.64 -6.45
C ALA A 29 4.44 -8.88 -5.51
N HIS A 30 5.56 -8.17 -5.73
CA HIS A 30 6.75 -8.25 -4.90
C HIS A 30 6.70 -7.20 -3.78
N PHE A 31 6.04 -7.57 -2.68
CA PHE A 31 5.91 -6.72 -1.51
C PHE A 31 6.30 -7.47 -0.23
N GLU A 32 6.69 -6.68 0.76
CA GLU A 32 7.04 -7.15 2.10
C GLU A 32 6.04 -6.61 3.11
N LEU A 33 5.60 -7.47 4.03
CA LEU A 33 4.74 -7.06 5.13
C LEU A 33 5.59 -6.50 6.26
N MET A 34 5.27 -5.27 6.68
CA MET A 34 5.85 -4.62 7.84
C MET A 34 4.86 -4.60 9.00
N ALA A 35 5.35 -4.41 10.22
CA ALA A 35 4.51 -4.34 11.43
C ALA A 35 3.38 -3.30 11.34
N MET A 36 3.57 -2.22 10.58
CA MET A 36 2.61 -1.12 10.44
C MET A 36 2.26 -0.78 8.98
N GLY A 37 2.54 -1.67 8.02
CA GLY A 37 2.41 -1.33 6.61
C GLY A 37 2.86 -2.41 5.62
N ILE A 38 3.03 -1.99 4.37
CA ILE A 38 3.51 -2.79 3.25
C ILE A 38 4.64 -2.01 2.58
N HIS A 39 5.76 -2.67 2.32
CA HIS A 39 6.91 -2.13 1.59
C HIS A 39 7.00 -2.77 0.21
N TRP A 40 7.26 -1.98 -0.82
CA TRP A 40 7.62 -2.45 -2.16
C TRP A 40 9.09 -2.11 -2.43
N PRO A 41 10.02 -3.09 -2.31
CA PRO A 41 11.45 -2.82 -2.42
C PRO A 41 11.88 -2.40 -3.83
N ASP A 42 11.25 -2.94 -4.87
CA ASP A 42 11.60 -2.66 -6.26
C ASP A 42 11.37 -1.19 -6.69
N ILE A 43 10.47 -0.48 -5.99
CA ILE A 43 10.10 0.92 -6.29
C ILE A 43 10.30 1.86 -5.10
N ASP A 44 10.90 1.35 -4.02
CA ASP A 44 11.13 2.10 -2.77
C ASP A 44 9.86 2.84 -2.31
N GLU A 45 8.76 2.09 -2.15
CA GLU A 45 7.45 2.64 -1.81
C GLU A 45 6.87 1.97 -0.56
N ASP A 46 6.37 2.80 0.37
CA ASP A 46 5.84 2.37 1.66
C ASP A 46 4.39 2.81 1.86
N LEU A 47 3.51 1.83 2.07
CA LEU A 47 2.13 2.05 2.47
C LEU A 47 1.95 1.74 3.96
N GLY A 48 1.84 2.78 4.77
CA GLY A 48 1.51 2.65 6.20
C GLY A 48 0.01 2.50 6.45
N VAL A 49 -0.39 1.53 7.28
CA VAL A 49 -1.79 1.30 7.67
C VAL A 49 -2.42 2.55 8.29
N ALA A 50 -1.66 3.31 9.09
CA ALA A 50 -2.14 4.57 9.68
C ALA A 50 -2.53 5.61 8.61
N ARG A 51 -1.74 5.73 7.53
CA ARG A 51 -2.01 6.67 6.42
C ARG A 51 -3.26 6.22 5.64
N MET A 52 -3.41 4.92 5.44
CA MET A 52 -4.60 4.34 4.80
C MET A 52 -5.87 4.57 5.64
N LEU A 53 -5.78 4.44 6.97
CA LEU A 53 -6.89 4.72 7.90
C LEU A 53 -7.27 6.21 7.95
N GLN A 54 -6.31 7.12 7.72
CA GLN A 54 -6.56 8.56 7.65
C GLN A 54 -7.24 9.00 6.34
N GLY A 55 -7.25 8.15 5.31
CA GLY A 55 -7.87 8.47 4.02
C GLY A 55 -7.21 9.66 3.29
N ARG A 56 -5.90 9.83 3.43
CA ARG A 56 -5.14 10.91 2.76
C ARG A 56 -4.19 10.33 1.69
N PRO A 57 -4.01 11.01 0.55
CA PRO A 57 -3.06 10.59 -0.48
C PRO A 57 -1.61 10.63 0.04
N ALA A 58 -0.73 9.82 -0.57
CA ALA A 58 0.71 9.95 -0.33
C ALA A 58 1.20 11.28 -0.92
N ASN A 59 2.08 11.96 -0.18
CA ASN A 59 2.64 13.26 -0.54
C ASN A 59 3.99 13.09 -1.22
#